data_AF-A0A383ZAT0-F1
#
_entry.id   AF-A0A383ZAT0-F1
#
_cell.length_a   1.000
_cell.length_b   1.000
_cell.length_c   1.000
_cell.angle_alpha   90.00
_cell.angle_beta   90.00
_cell.angle_gamma   90.00
#
_symmetry.space_group_name_H-M   'P 1'
#
loop_
_entity.id
_entity.type
_entity.pdbx_description
1 polymer ?
#
loop_
_entity_poly.entity_id
_entity_poly.type
_entity_poly.pdbx_seq_one_letter_code
_entity_poly.pdbx_strand_id
1 'polypeptide(L)'
;IYYKLREVFVLYLTGTPKHKLHYRKEVEMRTTLQEFLLYLIFLINLCILTFGMVNPHMYYLNKVMSSLFLDTSVHGEERTNFKSIRSITDFWKFMEGPLLEGLYWDSWYNNKNLYDLKNSSRIYHENILLGVPRVRQLKVRNNTCKVHSSFQSLMNECYDKYTSENEDLSDFGLKYDTEWKYSAPSINSPWHWGFTGVYRNGGYIFTLSKSKSETLNKFINLRMNSWITRSTRVVFIDFSVYNANVNLFCIIRLVAEFPATGGILTSWQFYSVKLLRYVSYYDYFIASCEVTFCIFLIVFTTQEVQKIKEFKSGYFKSSWNWLELLLLVLCFVAVLFNTYCNIQIFLLLGQLLKSTEKYSDFYFLAYWHIYYNNIIAITIFFAWIKIFKFISFNKTMSQLSSTLSRCIKDIVGFAIMFFIIFFAYAQLGFLVFGSQVDDFSTFQNSIFAQFRIVLGDFNFAGIQQASRILGPIYFITFIFFVFFVLLNMFLAIINDTYSEVKADYSIGRRPGFELGKMIKKSYHNALEKLKLKKPETDEDKKSRKSRDLAEQARREGFDEKEIQSAEQMKKWKERLEKKYYSTEIQDDYQPVTQQEFRDLFLYAVELEKELHYVSLKLNRVMRKVSALQY
;
A
#
# COMPACT_ATOMS: atom_id res chain seq x y z
N ILE A 1 -7.48 -5.04 36.11
CA ILE A 1 -7.06 -5.92 34.99
C ILE A 1 -6.23 -7.10 35.52
N TYR A 2 -5.13 -6.86 36.24
CA TYR A 2 -4.25 -7.88 36.85
C TYR A 2 -4.92 -8.83 37.87
N TYR A 3 -5.80 -8.33 38.76
CA TYR A 3 -6.50 -9.18 39.74
C TYR A 3 -7.49 -10.18 39.13
N LYS A 4 -8.10 -9.83 37.99
CA LYS A 4 -9.02 -10.72 37.25
C LYS A 4 -8.28 -11.79 36.46
N LEU A 5 -7.10 -11.49 35.93
CA LEU A 5 -6.24 -12.46 35.24
C LEU A 5 -5.70 -13.53 36.20
N ARG A 6 -5.40 -13.15 37.46
CA ARG A 6 -4.96 -14.09 38.50
C ARG A 6 -6.06 -15.07 38.92
N GLU A 7 -7.32 -14.63 39.05
CA GLU A 7 -8.45 -15.54 39.30
C GLU A 7 -8.71 -16.51 38.14
N VAL A 8 -8.59 -16.03 36.90
CA VAL A 8 -8.78 -16.85 35.68
C VAL A 8 -7.72 -17.95 35.57
N PHE A 9 -6.50 -17.72 36.08
CA PHE A 9 -5.41 -18.69 36.02
C PHE A 9 -5.41 -19.70 37.18
N VAL A 10 -5.84 -19.29 38.38
CA VAL A 10 -6.03 -20.22 39.53
C VAL A 10 -7.14 -21.25 39.23
N LEU A 11 -8.13 -20.87 38.41
CA LEU A 11 -9.15 -21.79 37.88
C LEU A 11 -8.65 -22.75 36.79
N TYR A 12 -7.48 -22.50 36.20
CA TYR A 12 -6.89 -23.36 35.16
C TYR A 12 -6.34 -24.68 35.71
N LEU A 13 -6.02 -24.71 37.01
CA LEU A 13 -5.46 -25.87 37.72
C LEU A 13 -6.53 -26.78 38.34
N THR A 14 -7.79 -26.35 38.39
CA THR A 14 -8.90 -27.11 38.98
C THR A 14 -9.97 -27.34 37.92
N GLY A 15 -10.05 -28.58 37.41
CA GLY A 15 -11.05 -28.97 36.42
C GLY A 15 -12.45 -28.55 36.87
N THR A 16 -13.17 -27.78 36.04
CA THR A 16 -14.45 -27.18 36.43
C THR A 16 -15.54 -27.26 35.36
N PRO A 17 -16.82 -27.29 35.79
CA PRO A 17 -17.97 -27.76 35.01
C PRO A 17 -18.50 -26.79 33.94
N LYS A 18 -19.28 -27.32 32.97
CA LYS A 18 -19.85 -26.67 31.77
C LYS A 18 -20.42 -25.25 31.96
N HIS A 19 -20.98 -24.91 33.13
CA HIS A 19 -21.56 -23.59 33.40
C HIS A 19 -20.51 -22.45 33.48
N LYS A 20 -19.24 -22.76 33.79
CA LYS A 20 -18.13 -21.79 33.78
C LYS A 20 -17.55 -21.54 32.37
N LEU A 21 -17.81 -22.43 31.41
CA LEU A 21 -17.33 -22.29 30.03
C LEU A 21 -18.08 -21.19 29.26
N HIS A 22 -19.39 -21.05 29.49
CA HIS A 22 -20.19 -19.98 28.89
C HIS A 22 -19.78 -18.60 29.41
N TYR A 23 -19.53 -18.47 30.72
CA TYR A 23 -19.03 -17.24 31.32
C TYR A 23 -17.63 -16.85 30.79
N ARG A 24 -16.75 -17.84 30.61
CA ARG A 24 -15.40 -17.65 30.02
C ARG A 24 -15.46 -17.08 28.61
N LYS A 25 -16.33 -17.62 27.74
CA LYS A 25 -16.55 -17.11 26.38
C LYS A 25 -17.11 -15.70 26.36
N GLU A 26 -18.01 -15.37 27.29
CA GLU A 26 -18.60 -14.02 27.36
C GLU A 26 -17.57 -12.98 27.82
N VAL A 27 -16.67 -13.33 28.75
CA VAL A 27 -15.57 -12.46 29.20
C VAL A 27 -14.54 -12.26 28.07
N GLU A 28 -14.15 -13.34 27.38
CA GLU A 28 -13.21 -13.30 26.26
C GLU A 28 -13.74 -12.43 25.10
N MET A 29 -15.04 -12.55 24.77
CA MET A 29 -15.67 -11.69 23.75
C MET A 29 -15.73 -10.21 24.15
N ARG A 30 -16.03 -9.91 25.42
CA ARG A 30 -16.04 -8.51 25.91
C ARG A 30 -14.64 -7.90 25.86
N THR A 31 -13.61 -8.65 26.23
CA THR A 31 -12.22 -8.19 26.13
C THR A 31 -11.80 -7.95 24.69
N THR A 32 -12.13 -8.85 23.75
CA THR A 32 -11.79 -8.66 22.33
C THR A 32 -12.52 -7.48 21.71
N LEU A 33 -13.77 -7.21 22.13
CA LEU A 33 -14.54 -6.07 21.65
C LEU A 33 -13.98 -4.74 22.19
N GLN A 34 -13.51 -4.71 23.43
CA GLN A 34 -12.81 -3.56 24.00
C GLN A 34 -11.48 -3.29 23.29
N GLU A 35 -10.69 -4.34 23.03
CA GLU A 35 -9.45 -4.23 22.25
C GLU A 35 -9.71 -3.74 20.82
N PHE A 36 -10.77 -4.23 20.19
CA PHE A 36 -11.18 -3.78 18.85
C PHE A 36 -11.58 -2.30 18.85
N LEU A 37 -12.38 -1.85 19.81
CA LEU A 37 -12.76 -0.43 19.92
C LEU A 37 -11.55 0.46 20.15
N LEU A 38 -10.64 0.06 21.04
CA LEU A 38 -9.41 0.79 21.29
C LEU A 38 -8.53 0.86 20.04
N TYR A 39 -8.44 -0.24 19.29
CA TYR A 39 -7.72 -0.29 18.03
C TYR A 39 -8.36 0.58 16.94
N LEU A 40 -9.69 0.64 16.88
CA LEU A 40 -10.42 1.49 15.93
C LEU A 40 -10.16 2.98 16.21
N ILE A 41 -10.11 3.38 17.47
CA ILE A 41 -9.73 4.76 17.85
C ILE A 41 -8.29 5.06 17.42
N PHE A 42 -7.36 4.13 17.66
CA PHE A 42 -5.98 4.26 17.19
C PHE A 42 -5.91 4.40 15.67
N LEU A 43 -6.65 3.57 14.91
CA LEU A 43 -6.67 3.62 13.46
C LEU A 43 -7.23 4.95 12.95
N ILE A 44 -8.31 5.46 13.55
CA ILE A 44 -8.88 6.77 13.21
C ILE A 44 -7.85 7.87 13.48
N ASN A 45 -7.17 7.84 14.63
CA ASN A 45 -6.11 8.79 14.95
C ASN A 45 -4.96 8.73 13.92
N LEU A 46 -4.50 7.52 13.57
CA LEU A 46 -3.47 7.33 12.55
C LEU A 46 -3.90 7.89 11.19
N CYS A 47 -5.13 7.61 10.75
CA CYS A 47 -5.69 8.16 9.51
C CYS A 47 -5.76 9.70 9.54
N ILE A 48 -6.17 10.30 10.66
CA ILE A 48 -6.20 11.77 10.82
C ILE A 48 -4.79 12.35 10.69
N LEU A 49 -3.79 11.74 11.33
CA LEU A 49 -2.39 12.18 11.22
C LEU A 49 -1.88 12.12 9.77
N THR A 50 -2.22 11.06 9.05
CA THR A 50 -1.68 10.83 7.71
C THR A 50 -2.36 11.72 6.68
N PHE A 51 -3.69 11.87 6.76
CA PHE A 51 -4.43 12.78 5.89
C PHE A 51 -4.20 14.25 6.25
N GLY A 52 -3.98 14.58 7.52
CA GLY A 52 -3.66 15.94 7.95
C GLY A 52 -2.31 16.44 7.41
N MET A 53 -1.37 15.53 7.18
CA MET A 53 -0.05 15.84 6.62
C MET A 53 -0.03 15.92 5.08
N VAL A 54 -0.97 15.26 4.40
CA VAL A 54 -1.05 15.22 2.93
C VAL A 54 -2.19 16.11 2.44
N ASN A 55 -1.85 17.25 1.83
CA ASN A 55 -2.83 18.20 1.30
C ASN A 55 -3.09 17.94 -0.20
N PRO A 56 -4.34 17.87 -0.69
CA PRO A 56 -4.65 17.80 -2.12
C PRO A 56 -3.97 18.88 -2.98
N HIS A 57 -3.72 20.07 -2.40
CA HIS A 57 -3.00 21.15 -3.08
C HIS A 57 -1.55 20.79 -3.45
N MET A 58 -0.94 19.81 -2.80
CA MET A 58 0.40 19.30 -3.15
C MET A 58 0.44 18.75 -4.58
N TYR A 59 -0.62 18.05 -5.01
CA TYR A 59 -0.69 17.51 -6.38
C TYR A 59 -0.77 18.63 -7.42
N TYR A 60 -1.65 19.61 -7.21
CA TYR A 60 -1.81 20.72 -8.14
C TYR A 60 -0.55 21.60 -8.23
N LEU A 61 0.11 21.85 -7.10
CA LEU A 61 1.37 22.59 -7.07
C LEU A 61 2.45 21.87 -7.89
N ASN A 62 2.63 20.56 -7.66
CA ASN A 62 3.56 19.75 -8.44
C ASN A 62 3.21 19.71 -9.93
N LYS A 63 1.91 19.59 -10.27
CA LYS A 63 1.45 19.55 -11.67
C LYS A 63 1.75 20.85 -12.40
N VAL A 64 1.43 22.00 -11.79
CA VAL A 64 1.67 23.33 -12.38
C VAL A 64 3.17 23.60 -12.56
N MET A 65 3.99 23.27 -11.55
CA MET A 65 5.45 23.39 -11.66
C MET A 65 6.02 22.44 -12.71
N SER A 66 5.52 21.21 -12.78
CA SER A 66 5.91 20.24 -13.81
C SER A 66 5.56 20.73 -15.21
N SER A 67 4.37 21.28 -15.44
CA SER A 67 4.00 21.80 -16.76
C SER A 67 4.85 23.00 -17.16
N LEU A 68 5.19 23.88 -16.21
CA LEU A 68 6.00 25.07 -16.49
C LEU A 68 7.42 24.73 -16.92
N PHE A 69 8.08 23.77 -16.26
CA PHE A 69 9.50 23.47 -16.54
C PHE A 69 9.71 22.31 -17.50
N LEU A 70 8.74 21.41 -17.68
CA LEU A 70 8.91 20.23 -18.53
C LEU A 70 8.23 20.34 -19.90
N ASP A 71 7.06 20.96 -19.95
CA ASP A 71 6.20 20.94 -21.15
C ASP A 71 6.31 22.23 -21.98
N THR A 72 6.87 23.30 -21.42
CA THR A 72 7.17 24.53 -22.15
C THR A 72 8.21 24.28 -23.24
N SER A 73 7.90 24.73 -24.46
CA SER A 73 8.78 24.57 -25.61
C SER A 73 9.87 25.64 -25.62
N VAL A 74 11.01 25.29 -26.21
CA VAL A 74 12.08 26.23 -26.51
C VAL A 74 11.62 27.21 -27.61
N HIS A 75 11.94 28.49 -27.45
CA HIS A 75 11.61 29.52 -28.44
C HIS A 75 12.12 29.17 -29.83
N GLY A 76 11.23 29.19 -30.82
CA GLY A 76 11.53 28.87 -32.22
C GLY A 76 11.44 27.39 -32.60
N GLU A 77 11.26 26.48 -31.62
CA GLU A 77 11.14 25.04 -31.86
C GLU A 77 9.99 24.44 -31.03
N GLU A 78 8.77 24.45 -31.60
CA GLU A 78 7.54 24.01 -30.92
C GLU A 78 7.59 22.56 -30.39
N ARG A 79 8.47 21.72 -30.94
CA ARG A 79 8.56 20.29 -30.59
C ARG A 79 9.59 19.97 -29.51
N THR A 80 10.49 20.88 -29.18
CA THR A 80 11.55 20.63 -28.20
C THR A 80 11.16 21.19 -26.84
N ASN A 81 11.02 20.30 -25.88
CA ASN A 81 10.75 20.60 -24.47
C ASN A 81 11.77 19.84 -23.60
N PHE A 82 11.76 20.03 -22.28
CA PHE A 82 12.75 19.37 -21.42
C PHE A 82 12.76 17.84 -21.58
N LYS A 83 11.59 17.21 -21.72
CA LYS A 83 11.44 15.76 -21.88
C LYS A 83 12.07 15.19 -23.16
N SER A 84 12.27 16.03 -24.18
CA SER A 84 12.74 15.63 -25.51
C SER A 84 14.14 16.12 -25.85
N ILE A 85 14.85 16.75 -24.90
CA ILE A 85 16.23 17.19 -25.08
C ILE A 85 17.14 15.99 -25.37
N ARG A 86 17.90 16.07 -26.46
CA ARG A 86 18.84 15.01 -26.88
C ARG A 86 20.27 15.50 -27.08
N SER A 87 20.47 16.80 -27.26
CA SER A 87 21.77 17.40 -27.58
C SER A 87 22.19 18.49 -26.60
N ILE A 88 23.50 18.73 -26.48
CA ILE A 88 24.06 19.78 -25.60
C ILE A 88 23.57 21.17 -26.04
N THR A 89 23.40 21.37 -27.35
CA THR A 89 22.88 22.63 -27.90
C THR A 89 21.45 22.88 -27.46
N ASP A 90 20.59 21.87 -27.50
CA ASP A 90 19.19 22.00 -27.07
C ASP A 90 19.11 22.21 -25.56
N PHE A 91 20.00 21.58 -24.80
CA PHE A 91 20.10 21.81 -23.36
C PHE A 91 20.47 23.27 -23.04
N TRP A 92 21.43 23.87 -23.74
CA TRP A 92 21.74 25.30 -23.56
C TRP A 92 20.61 26.22 -23.99
N LYS A 93 19.90 25.92 -25.09
CA LYS A 93 18.71 26.67 -25.50
C LYS A 93 17.61 26.60 -24.42
N PHE A 94 17.43 25.43 -23.80
CA PHE A 94 16.51 25.25 -22.67
C PHE A 94 16.91 26.12 -21.46
N MET A 95 18.20 26.14 -21.11
CA MET A 95 18.74 26.94 -20.00
C MET A 95 18.54 28.45 -20.24
N GLU A 96 18.81 28.93 -21.45
CA GLU A 96 18.73 30.35 -21.81
C GLU A 96 17.29 30.85 -22.04
N GLY A 97 16.38 29.97 -22.46
CA GLY A 97 14.98 30.29 -22.72
C GLY A 97 14.03 29.79 -21.61
N PRO A 98 13.38 28.63 -21.79
CA PRO A 98 12.32 28.14 -20.90
C PRO A 98 12.64 28.14 -19.41
N LEU A 99 13.86 27.74 -19.01
CA LEU A 99 14.25 27.72 -17.60
C LEU A 99 14.27 29.14 -17.01
N LEU A 100 14.92 30.06 -17.72
CA LEU A 100 15.14 31.43 -17.27
C LEU A 100 13.82 32.23 -17.27
N GLU A 101 12.97 32.03 -18.27
CA GLU A 101 11.61 32.59 -18.29
C GLU A 101 10.69 31.97 -17.23
N GLY A 102 10.87 30.69 -16.92
CA GLY A 102 10.14 30.01 -15.86
C GLY A 102 10.50 30.53 -14.46
N LEU A 103 11.77 30.89 -14.22
CA LEU A 103 12.28 31.33 -12.92
C LEU A 103 12.05 32.83 -12.63
N TYR A 104 12.16 33.69 -13.65
CA TYR A 104 12.13 35.15 -13.48
C TYR A 104 10.94 35.77 -14.22
N TRP A 105 9.96 36.20 -13.42
CA TRP A 105 8.73 36.85 -13.87
C TRP A 105 8.76 38.31 -13.44
N ASP A 106 9.25 39.18 -14.32
CA ASP A 106 9.52 40.59 -14.00
C ASP A 106 8.30 41.51 -14.25
N SER A 107 7.39 41.08 -15.14
CA SER A 107 6.25 41.86 -15.59
C SER A 107 4.92 41.18 -15.28
N TRP A 108 3.91 41.99 -14.97
CA TRP A 108 2.51 41.56 -14.97
C TRP A 108 1.97 41.40 -16.40
N TYR A 109 0.75 40.88 -16.57
CA TYR A 109 0.11 40.75 -17.90
C TYR A 109 0.01 42.08 -18.68
N ASN A 110 0.08 43.21 -17.97
CA ASN A 110 0.03 44.57 -18.53
C ASN A 110 1.42 45.17 -18.81
N ASN A 111 2.50 44.38 -18.79
CA ASN A 111 3.89 44.86 -18.91
C ASN A 111 4.30 45.92 -17.88
N LYS A 112 3.52 46.10 -16.81
CA LYS A 112 3.93 46.87 -15.65
C LYS A 112 4.87 46.00 -14.81
N ASN A 113 6.02 46.55 -14.47
CA ASN A 113 6.97 45.89 -13.58
C ASN A 113 6.27 45.59 -12.25
N LEU A 114 6.48 44.37 -11.73
CA LEU A 114 6.07 44.06 -10.37
C LEU A 114 6.75 45.08 -9.43
N TYR A 115 5.96 45.85 -8.68
CA TYR A 115 6.47 46.80 -7.68
C TYR A 115 7.57 46.19 -6.80
N ASP A 116 8.56 47.01 -6.44
CA ASP A 116 9.77 46.76 -5.59
C ASP A 116 9.62 45.71 -4.48
N LEU A 117 9.46 44.46 -4.86
CA LEU A 117 9.43 43.31 -3.98
C LEU A 117 10.88 42.86 -3.83
N LYS A 118 11.59 43.57 -2.94
CA LYS A 118 12.94 43.29 -2.42
C LYS A 118 13.46 41.91 -2.85
N ASN A 119 14.20 41.88 -3.95
CA ASN A 119 15.13 40.80 -4.30
C ASN A 119 14.54 39.37 -4.29
N SER A 120 13.28 39.15 -4.66
CA SER A 120 12.71 37.80 -4.79
C SER A 120 11.78 37.68 -5.99
N SER A 121 12.12 36.81 -6.96
CA SER A 121 11.24 36.49 -8.07
C SER A 121 10.04 35.65 -7.60
N ARG A 122 8.89 35.85 -8.25
CA ARG A 122 7.66 35.10 -7.98
C ARG A 122 7.18 34.36 -9.22
N ILE A 123 7.13 33.04 -9.15
CA ILE A 123 6.64 32.17 -10.22
C ILE A 123 5.12 32.10 -10.15
N TYR A 124 4.44 32.35 -11.28
CA TYR A 124 2.98 32.54 -11.33
C TYR A 124 2.46 33.57 -10.32
N HIS A 125 3.29 34.55 -9.96
CA HIS A 125 3.00 35.64 -9.03
C HIS A 125 2.72 35.25 -7.56
N GLU A 126 2.35 34.00 -7.28
CA GLU A 126 2.00 33.50 -5.94
C GLU A 126 3.14 32.71 -5.28
N ASN A 127 4.02 32.08 -6.08
CA ASN A 127 5.05 31.19 -5.56
C ASN A 127 6.39 31.92 -5.48
N ILE A 128 6.98 32.01 -4.29
CA ILE A 128 8.22 32.74 -4.04
C ILE A 128 9.42 31.82 -4.29
N LEU A 129 10.37 32.25 -5.12
CA LEU A 129 11.64 31.55 -5.28
C LEU A 129 12.49 31.74 -4.01
N LEU A 130 12.91 30.63 -3.39
CA LEU A 130 13.71 30.66 -2.18
C LEU A 130 15.21 30.65 -2.50
N GLY A 131 15.93 31.65 -1.99
CA GLY A 131 17.36 31.78 -2.21
C GLY A 131 17.69 32.03 -3.69
N VAL A 132 18.62 31.24 -4.22
CA VAL A 132 18.99 31.23 -5.64
C VAL A 132 19.10 29.81 -6.16
N PRO A 133 18.74 29.53 -7.43
CA PRO A 133 18.96 28.23 -8.05
C PRO A 133 20.44 27.84 -8.09
N ARG A 134 20.72 26.54 -8.03
CA ARG A 134 22.07 25.96 -8.10
C ARG A 134 22.15 24.97 -9.26
N VAL A 135 23.19 25.09 -10.06
CA VAL A 135 23.54 24.11 -11.10
C VAL A 135 24.79 23.37 -10.68
N ARG A 136 24.79 22.05 -10.83
CA ARG A 136 25.90 21.17 -10.43
C ARG A 136 26.21 20.19 -11.53
N GLN A 137 27.50 19.99 -11.82
CA GLN A 137 27.98 19.06 -12.83
C GLN A 137 28.97 18.06 -12.24
N LEU A 138 28.89 16.82 -12.71
CA LEU A 138 29.93 15.80 -12.50
C LEU A 138 30.62 15.45 -13.81
N LYS A 139 31.94 15.29 -13.73
CA LYS A 139 32.82 14.94 -14.85
C LYS A 139 33.61 13.68 -14.53
N VAL A 140 34.09 13.03 -15.58
CA VAL A 140 34.96 11.86 -15.52
C VAL A 140 36.34 12.22 -16.06
N ARG A 141 37.38 11.64 -15.46
CA ARG A 141 38.78 11.88 -15.86
C ARG A 141 39.03 11.42 -17.29
N ASN A 142 39.97 12.10 -17.96
CA ASN A 142 40.40 11.69 -19.29
C ASN A 142 41.11 10.32 -19.26
N ASN A 143 40.94 9.54 -20.31
CA ASN A 143 41.51 8.19 -20.49
C ASN A 143 41.16 7.19 -19.39
N THR A 144 39.90 7.22 -18.95
CA THR A 144 39.36 6.25 -17.97
C THR A 144 39.00 4.90 -18.59
N CYS A 145 38.78 4.86 -19.91
CA CYS A 145 38.56 3.61 -20.64
C CYS A 145 39.77 3.21 -21.49
N LYS A 146 39.95 1.90 -21.64
CA LYS A 146 41.00 1.32 -22.48
C LYS A 146 40.49 1.18 -23.91
N VAL A 147 41.02 1.99 -24.82
CA VAL A 147 40.76 1.86 -26.26
C VAL A 147 41.56 0.68 -26.81
N HIS A 148 40.90 -0.19 -27.57
CA HIS A 148 41.55 -1.34 -28.23
C HIS A 148 42.66 -0.85 -29.17
N SER A 149 43.80 -1.54 -29.19
CA SER A 149 45.03 -1.13 -29.90
C SER A 149 44.80 -0.72 -31.36
N SER A 150 43.97 -1.48 -32.08
CA SER A 150 43.60 -1.20 -33.48
C SER A 150 42.93 0.15 -33.73
N PHE A 151 42.30 0.75 -32.72
CA PHE A 151 41.57 2.02 -32.83
C PHE A 151 42.25 3.18 -32.11
N GLN A 152 43.42 2.97 -31.51
CA GLN A 152 44.15 4.03 -30.78
C GLN A 152 44.56 5.19 -31.69
N SER A 153 44.83 4.94 -32.98
CA SER A 153 45.12 5.99 -33.94
C SER A 153 43.92 6.89 -34.27
N LEU A 154 42.69 6.42 -34.04
CA LEU A 154 41.45 7.12 -34.34
C LEU A 154 40.89 7.86 -33.11
N MET A 155 41.19 7.38 -31.89
CA MET A 155 40.69 7.97 -30.65
C MET A 155 41.79 8.06 -29.59
N ASN A 156 42.25 9.30 -29.35
CA ASN A 156 43.22 9.62 -28.31
C ASN A 156 42.60 9.85 -26.93
N GLU A 157 41.30 10.11 -26.87
CA GLU A 157 40.56 10.41 -25.63
C GLU A 157 39.40 9.46 -25.41
N CYS A 158 39.30 8.92 -24.20
CA CYS A 158 38.26 7.98 -23.80
C CYS A 158 37.68 8.33 -22.43
N TYR A 159 36.36 8.44 -22.34
CA TYR A 159 35.64 8.71 -21.10
C TYR A 159 34.66 7.57 -20.81
N ASP A 160 34.87 6.85 -19.71
CA ASP A 160 34.02 5.73 -19.32
C ASP A 160 32.72 6.20 -18.62
N LYS A 161 31.86 5.27 -18.21
CA LYS A 161 30.71 5.52 -17.34
C LYS A 161 31.15 6.16 -16.02
N TYR A 162 30.22 6.91 -15.41
CA TYR A 162 30.47 7.49 -14.09
C TYR A 162 30.61 6.37 -13.04
N THR A 163 31.74 6.39 -12.34
CA THR A 163 31.96 5.66 -11.09
C THR A 163 32.65 6.62 -10.12
N SER A 164 32.54 6.34 -8.82
CA SER A 164 33.22 7.17 -7.82
C SER A 164 34.74 7.18 -7.95
N GLU A 165 35.31 6.15 -8.59
CA GLU A 165 36.75 6.06 -8.88
C GLU A 165 37.13 6.88 -10.12
N ASN A 166 36.25 6.95 -11.12
CA ASN A 166 36.51 7.64 -12.38
C ASN A 166 36.20 9.14 -12.33
N GLU A 167 35.59 9.63 -11.25
CA GLU A 167 35.24 11.04 -11.05
C GLU A 167 36.47 11.96 -11.16
N ASP A 168 36.32 13.07 -11.88
CA ASP A 168 37.34 14.10 -11.99
C ASP A 168 37.24 15.10 -10.84
N LEU A 169 38.34 15.20 -10.09
CA LEU A 169 38.47 16.09 -8.92
C LEU A 169 39.34 17.33 -9.24
N SER A 170 39.87 17.43 -10.47
CA SER A 170 40.80 18.49 -10.86
C SER A 170 40.10 19.75 -11.36
N ASP A 171 40.69 20.93 -11.18
CA ASP A 171 40.13 22.17 -11.72
C ASP A 171 40.23 22.22 -13.24
N PHE A 172 39.17 22.66 -13.93
CA PHE A 172 39.10 22.68 -15.41
C PHE A 172 38.78 24.06 -15.99
N GLY A 173 38.95 24.26 -17.30
CA GLY A 173 38.61 25.51 -17.96
C GLY A 173 39.37 26.73 -17.43
N LEU A 174 38.64 27.78 -17.03
CA LEU A 174 39.22 29.08 -16.62
C LEU A 174 39.91 29.06 -15.26
N LYS A 175 39.62 28.09 -14.38
CA LYS A 175 40.25 27.84 -13.06
C LYS A 175 40.21 28.96 -12.01
N TYR A 176 39.96 30.22 -12.37
CA TYR A 176 39.92 31.33 -11.41
C TYR A 176 38.64 31.32 -10.57
N ASP A 177 37.49 31.17 -11.25
CA ASP A 177 36.18 31.24 -10.59
C ASP A 177 35.78 29.92 -9.93
N THR A 178 34.84 29.99 -8.99
CA THR A 178 34.39 28.83 -8.20
C THR A 178 33.64 27.80 -9.05
N GLU A 179 33.08 28.21 -10.18
CA GLU A 179 32.34 27.36 -11.12
C GLU A 179 33.22 26.31 -11.82
N TRP A 180 34.52 26.52 -11.81
CA TRP A 180 35.54 25.71 -12.47
C TRP A 180 36.33 24.84 -11.49
N LYS A 181 36.12 25.04 -10.18
CA LYS A 181 36.80 24.32 -9.11
C LYS A 181 35.94 23.19 -8.55
N TYR A 182 36.58 22.08 -8.23
CA TYR A 182 35.85 20.93 -7.69
C TYR A 182 35.42 21.21 -6.24
N SER A 183 34.13 21.04 -5.96
CA SER A 183 33.57 21.10 -4.62
C SER A 183 33.38 19.69 -4.06
N ALA A 184 34.02 19.42 -2.92
CA ALA A 184 33.93 18.13 -2.24
C ALA A 184 32.49 17.81 -1.79
N PRO A 185 32.08 16.53 -1.81
CA PRO A 185 30.75 16.13 -1.36
C PRO A 185 30.57 16.40 0.14
N SER A 186 29.42 16.94 0.51
CA SER A 186 28.97 17.01 1.90
C SER A 186 28.68 15.61 2.46
N ILE A 187 29.25 15.29 3.63
CA ILE A 187 29.18 13.96 4.26
C ILE A 187 27.74 13.46 4.42
N ASN A 188 26.80 14.36 4.70
CA ASN A 188 25.41 14.00 4.99
C ASN A 188 24.51 13.90 3.76
N SER A 189 24.94 14.30 2.56
CA SER A 189 24.00 14.39 1.44
C SER A 189 23.77 13.06 0.70
N PRO A 190 22.52 12.71 0.37
CA PRO A 190 22.19 11.45 -0.27
C PRO A 190 22.73 11.41 -1.70
N TRP A 191 23.03 10.20 -2.15
CA TRP A 191 23.36 9.95 -3.55
C TRP A 191 22.08 10.00 -4.39
N HIS A 192 22.20 10.53 -5.60
CA HIS A 192 21.09 10.57 -6.54
C HIS A 192 21.11 9.32 -7.41
N TRP A 193 20.00 8.58 -7.43
CA TRP A 193 19.80 7.42 -8.28
C TRP A 193 19.21 7.87 -9.61
N GLY A 194 20.05 7.84 -10.65
CA GLY A 194 19.70 8.17 -12.01
C GLY A 194 19.27 6.97 -12.85
N PHE A 195 19.00 7.18 -14.14
CA PHE A 195 18.71 6.08 -15.08
C PHE A 195 19.99 5.31 -15.41
N THR A 196 21.10 6.01 -15.63
CA THR A 196 22.35 5.44 -16.11
C THR A 196 23.37 5.13 -15.01
N GLY A 197 23.25 5.78 -13.85
CA GLY A 197 24.19 5.61 -12.75
C GLY A 197 23.74 6.25 -11.45
N VAL A 198 24.55 6.04 -10.40
CA VAL A 198 24.35 6.62 -9.07
C VAL A 198 25.38 7.70 -8.85
N TYR A 199 24.92 8.91 -8.51
CA TYR A 199 25.75 10.13 -8.49
C TYR A 199 25.93 10.69 -7.08
N ARG A 200 27.16 11.11 -6.75
CA ARG A 200 27.47 11.78 -5.47
C ARG A 200 27.07 13.26 -5.49
N ASN A 201 27.03 13.90 -4.32
CA ASN A 201 26.62 15.31 -4.17
C ASN A 201 27.75 16.34 -4.39
N GLY A 202 28.96 15.90 -4.76
CA GLY A 202 30.09 16.77 -5.11
C GLY A 202 30.02 17.29 -6.56
N GLY A 203 31.12 17.87 -7.02
CA GLY A 203 31.32 18.29 -8.41
C GLY A 203 31.56 19.78 -8.58
N TYR A 204 31.37 20.26 -9.80
CA TYR A 204 31.53 21.67 -10.16
C TYR A 204 30.18 22.36 -10.03
N ILE A 205 30.13 23.41 -9.24
CA ILE A 205 28.88 24.00 -8.78
C ILE A 205 28.90 25.49 -9.07
N PHE A 206 27.77 26.00 -9.57
CA PHE A 206 27.54 27.43 -9.65
C PHE A 206 26.13 27.79 -9.24
N THR A 207 25.99 28.96 -8.64
CA THR A 207 24.68 29.53 -8.30
C THR A 207 24.26 30.56 -9.34
N LEU A 208 22.96 30.63 -9.57
CA LEU A 208 22.34 31.66 -10.38
C LEU A 208 22.22 32.96 -9.57
N SER A 209 22.10 34.08 -10.26
CA SER A 209 21.80 35.39 -9.67
C SER A 209 20.29 35.56 -9.47
N LYS A 210 19.87 36.61 -8.76
CA LYS A 210 18.44 36.96 -8.63
C LYS A 210 17.90 37.72 -9.83
N SER A 211 18.79 38.35 -10.60
CA SER A 211 18.45 39.07 -11.82
C SER A 211 18.42 38.14 -13.03
N LYS A 212 17.42 38.33 -13.90
CA LYS A 212 17.29 37.63 -15.19
C LYS A 212 18.48 37.92 -16.11
N SER A 213 18.90 39.18 -16.21
CA SER A 213 19.97 39.61 -17.13
C SER A 213 21.36 39.10 -16.73
N GLU A 214 21.68 39.15 -15.43
CA GLU A 214 22.93 38.62 -14.90
C GLU A 214 23.04 37.11 -15.12
N THR A 215 21.93 36.39 -14.92
CA THR A 215 21.87 34.94 -15.12
C THR A 215 22.08 34.57 -16.58
N LEU A 216 21.47 35.33 -17.50
CA LEU A 216 21.64 35.14 -18.94
C LEU A 216 23.10 35.34 -19.36
N ASN A 217 23.74 36.43 -18.90
CA ASN A 217 25.15 36.70 -19.18
C ASN A 217 26.05 35.59 -18.64
N LYS A 218 25.73 35.04 -17.46
CA LYS A 218 26.45 33.90 -16.88
C LYS A 218 26.31 32.64 -17.74
N PHE A 219 25.12 32.33 -18.25
CA PHE A 219 24.93 31.18 -19.16
C PHE A 219 25.70 31.35 -20.46
N ILE A 220 25.65 32.53 -21.08
CA ILE A 220 26.41 32.83 -22.30
C ILE A 220 27.91 32.64 -22.05
N ASN A 221 28.43 33.17 -20.92
CA ASN A 221 29.84 33.02 -20.56
C ASN A 221 30.25 31.54 -20.36
N LEU A 222 29.42 30.75 -19.66
CA LEU A 222 29.68 29.32 -19.45
C LEU A 222 29.60 28.49 -20.74
N ARG A 223 28.67 28.85 -21.65
CA ARG A 223 28.54 28.23 -22.96
C ARG A 223 29.75 28.52 -23.84
N MET A 224 30.17 29.79 -23.93
CA MET A 224 31.34 30.20 -24.71
C MET A 224 32.64 29.53 -24.23
N ASN A 225 32.75 29.29 -22.93
CA ASN A 225 33.90 28.60 -22.34
C ASN A 225 33.74 27.06 -22.24
N SER A 226 32.70 26.48 -22.85
CA SER A 226 32.46 25.03 -22.88
C SER A 226 32.44 24.37 -21.49
N TRP A 227 31.65 24.90 -20.56
CA TRP A 227 31.52 24.32 -19.21
C TRP A 227 31.03 22.86 -19.23
N ILE A 228 30.08 22.56 -20.13
CA ILE A 228 29.64 21.19 -20.46
C ILE A 228 30.53 20.64 -21.56
N THR A 229 31.23 19.54 -21.29
CA THR A 229 32.15 18.88 -22.22
C THR A 229 31.78 17.41 -22.43
N ARG A 230 32.46 16.71 -23.35
CA ARG A 230 32.29 15.27 -23.58
C ARG A 230 32.50 14.40 -22.32
N SER A 231 33.28 14.90 -21.37
CA SER A 231 33.56 14.26 -20.08
C SER A 231 32.47 14.45 -19.02
N THR A 232 31.51 15.34 -19.26
CA THR A 232 30.35 15.53 -18.38
C THR A 232 29.49 14.27 -18.38
N ARG A 233 29.00 13.87 -17.20
CA ARG A 233 28.12 12.69 -17.04
C ARG A 233 26.74 13.04 -16.53
N VAL A 234 26.62 14.11 -15.75
CA VAL A 234 25.32 14.59 -15.30
C VAL A 234 25.38 16.07 -14.95
N VAL A 235 24.29 16.77 -15.23
CA VAL A 235 24.03 18.14 -14.79
C VAL A 235 22.73 18.16 -14.00
N PHE A 236 22.77 18.73 -12.80
CA PHE A 236 21.63 18.93 -11.91
C PHE A 236 21.28 20.41 -11.85
N ILE A 237 20.00 20.74 -11.89
CA ILE A 237 19.47 22.07 -11.64
C ILE A 237 18.54 21.95 -10.44
N ASP A 238 18.97 22.51 -9.30
CA ASP A 238 18.28 22.44 -8.03
C ASP A 238 17.77 23.82 -7.61
N PHE A 239 16.49 23.93 -7.29
CA PHE A 239 15.93 25.13 -6.68
C PHE A 239 14.68 24.78 -5.86
N SER A 240 14.27 25.69 -5.00
CA SER A 240 13.09 25.53 -4.16
C SER A 240 12.20 26.75 -4.23
N VAL A 241 10.91 26.50 -4.13
CA VAL A 241 9.85 27.48 -4.24
C VAL A 241 8.92 27.33 -3.04
N TYR A 242 8.41 28.43 -2.52
CA TYR A 242 7.46 28.45 -1.42
C TYR A 242 6.16 29.12 -1.83
N ASN A 243 5.04 28.43 -1.65
CA ASN A 243 3.72 29.00 -1.83
C ASN A 243 3.16 29.43 -0.47
N ALA A 244 2.99 30.74 -0.28
CA ALA A 244 2.51 31.31 0.98
C ALA A 244 1.02 31.04 1.25
N ASN A 245 0.19 30.92 0.21
CA ASN A 245 -1.26 30.77 0.34
C ASN A 245 -1.64 29.41 0.95
N VAL A 246 -0.91 28.35 0.59
CA VAL A 246 -1.15 26.99 1.07
C VAL A 246 -0.08 26.50 2.06
N ASN A 247 0.95 27.31 2.34
CA ASN A 247 2.09 26.97 3.20
C ASN A 247 2.76 25.64 2.77
N LEU A 248 3.14 25.56 1.49
CA LEU A 248 3.82 24.40 0.91
C LEU A 248 5.12 24.81 0.25
N PHE A 249 6.15 23.99 0.44
CA PHE A 249 7.43 24.10 -0.24
C PHE A 249 7.44 23.12 -1.41
N CYS A 250 7.83 23.58 -2.59
CA CYS A 250 8.07 22.76 -3.76
C CYS A 250 9.58 22.75 -4.04
N ILE A 251 10.22 21.60 -3.85
CA ILE A 251 11.63 21.37 -4.17
C ILE A 251 11.70 20.73 -5.55
N ILE A 252 12.49 21.34 -6.43
CA ILE A 252 12.60 20.95 -7.83
C ILE A 252 14.04 20.56 -8.13
N ARG A 253 14.21 19.38 -8.71
CA ARG A 253 15.47 18.89 -9.26
C ARG A 253 15.24 18.45 -10.70
N LEU A 254 15.88 19.14 -11.63
CA LEU A 254 15.95 18.73 -13.03
C LEU A 254 17.32 18.10 -13.26
N VAL A 255 17.35 16.98 -14.00
CA VAL A 255 18.57 16.19 -14.22
C VAL A 255 18.72 15.95 -15.70
N ALA A 256 19.92 16.21 -16.22
CA ALA A 256 20.34 15.83 -17.57
C ALA A 256 21.54 14.88 -17.45
N GLU A 257 21.33 13.61 -17.74
CA GLU A 257 22.37 12.57 -17.76
C GLU A 257 22.96 12.43 -19.16
N PHE A 258 24.28 12.30 -19.22
CA PHE A 258 25.06 12.14 -20.43
C PHE A 258 25.70 10.74 -20.40
N PRO A 259 25.03 9.72 -20.95
CA PRO A 259 25.59 8.37 -20.97
C PRO A 259 26.90 8.33 -21.78
N ALA A 260 27.77 7.36 -21.48
CA ALA A 260 29.04 7.20 -22.19
C ALA A 260 28.86 6.92 -23.69
N THR A 261 27.68 6.45 -24.10
CA THR A 261 27.26 6.27 -25.50
C THR A 261 27.00 7.59 -26.23
N GLY A 262 26.93 8.72 -25.52
CA GLY A 262 26.53 10.02 -26.04
C GLY A 262 25.01 10.28 -25.96
N GLY A 263 24.59 11.48 -26.36
CA GLY A 263 23.22 11.95 -26.18
C GLY A 263 22.93 12.45 -24.77
N ILE A 264 21.66 12.78 -24.50
CA ILE A 264 21.17 13.27 -23.21
C ILE A 264 19.91 12.51 -22.83
N LEU A 265 19.83 12.10 -21.57
CA LEU A 265 18.63 11.55 -20.94
C LEU A 265 18.19 12.49 -19.82
N THR A 266 16.98 13.03 -19.94
CA THR A 266 16.44 13.96 -18.95
C THR A 266 15.56 13.24 -17.95
N SER A 267 15.71 13.56 -16.66
CA SER A 267 14.82 13.11 -15.58
C SER A 267 14.53 14.26 -14.62
N TRP A 268 13.50 14.12 -13.79
CA TRP A 268 13.03 15.21 -12.94
C TRP A 268 12.39 14.71 -11.66
N GLN A 269 12.45 15.53 -10.61
CA GLN A 269 11.84 15.28 -9.32
C GLN A 269 11.19 16.57 -8.81
N PHE A 270 9.89 16.49 -8.50
CA PHE A 270 9.11 17.58 -7.90
C PHE A 270 8.56 17.10 -6.56
N TYR A 271 9.03 17.69 -5.47
CA TYR A 271 8.64 17.32 -4.12
C TYR A 271 7.91 18.47 -3.44
N SER A 272 6.62 18.26 -3.18
CA SER A 272 5.82 19.17 -2.36
C SER A 272 5.82 18.70 -0.90
N VAL A 273 6.30 19.56 -0.01
CA VAL A 273 6.47 19.24 1.43
C VAL A 273 5.96 20.41 2.28
N LYS A 274 5.23 20.07 3.35
CA LYS A 274 4.84 21.04 4.39
C LYS A 274 5.91 21.08 5.49
N LEU A 275 6.89 21.98 5.34
CA LEU A 275 7.98 22.12 6.33
C LEU A 275 7.55 22.89 7.58
N LEU A 276 6.68 23.89 7.43
CA LEU A 276 6.14 24.68 8.54
C LEU A 276 4.87 24.03 9.08
N ARG A 277 5.01 23.28 10.17
CA ARG A 277 3.94 22.38 10.63
C ARG A 277 2.91 23.03 11.53
N TYR A 278 3.27 23.98 12.39
CA TYR A 278 2.39 24.51 13.45
C TYR A 278 2.02 25.97 13.20
N VAL A 279 1.24 26.23 12.13
CA VAL A 279 0.85 27.60 11.76
C VAL A 279 -0.65 27.82 11.98
N SER A 280 -1.50 26.91 11.47
CA SER A 280 -2.95 27.05 11.55
C SER A 280 -3.53 26.40 12.81
N TYR A 281 -4.75 26.79 13.21
CA TYR A 281 -5.49 26.12 14.29
C TYR A 281 -5.66 24.61 14.03
N TYR A 282 -5.86 24.22 12.77
CA TYR A 282 -5.95 22.81 12.37
C TYR A 282 -4.63 22.06 12.63
N ASP A 283 -3.49 22.74 12.53
CA ASP A 283 -2.19 22.14 12.76
C ASP A 283 -1.95 21.83 14.24
N TYR A 284 -2.44 22.69 15.14
CA TYR A 284 -2.43 22.41 16.58
C TYR A 284 -3.34 21.23 16.95
N PHE A 285 -4.44 21.04 16.23
CA PHE A 285 -5.26 19.83 16.38
C PHE A 285 -4.50 18.57 15.95
N ILE A 286 -3.76 18.62 14.82
CA ILE A 286 -2.87 17.53 14.41
C ILE A 286 -1.81 17.26 15.49
N ALA A 287 -1.20 18.29 16.08
CA ALA A 287 -0.23 18.14 17.17
C ALA A 287 -0.82 17.39 18.38
N SER A 288 -2.07 17.68 18.75
CA SER A 288 -2.78 16.93 19.81
C SER A 288 -2.98 15.46 19.42
N CYS A 289 -3.29 15.19 18.15
CA CYS A 289 -3.36 13.83 17.63
C CYS A 289 -1.98 13.11 17.69
N GLU A 290 -0.87 13.82 17.46
CA GLU A 290 0.49 13.26 17.55
C GLU A 290 0.82 12.83 18.99
N VAL A 291 0.47 13.66 19.97
CA VAL A 291 0.63 13.31 21.40
C VAL A 291 -0.20 12.07 21.75
N THR A 292 -1.43 12.02 21.24
CA THR A 292 -2.34 10.87 21.44
C THR A 292 -1.77 9.59 20.82
N PHE A 293 -1.17 9.69 19.63
CA PHE A 293 -0.48 8.58 18.97
C PHE A 293 0.70 8.06 19.80
N CYS A 294 1.52 8.94 20.38
CA CYS A 294 2.61 8.55 21.28
C CYS A 294 2.09 7.81 22.53
N ILE A 295 0.94 8.22 23.09
CA ILE A 295 0.31 7.51 24.21
C ILE A 295 -0.12 6.09 23.78
N PHE A 296 -0.79 5.95 22.63
CA PHE A 296 -1.15 4.62 22.10
C PHE A 296 0.06 3.72 21.87
N LEU A 297 1.16 4.29 21.39
CA LEU A 297 2.40 3.56 21.16
C LEU A 297 2.98 2.98 22.47
N ILE A 298 2.95 3.76 23.56
CA ILE A 298 3.36 3.27 24.88
C ILE A 298 2.42 2.15 25.35
N VAL A 299 1.11 2.34 25.24
CA VAL A 299 0.11 1.32 25.63
C VAL A 299 0.33 0.02 24.87
N PHE A 300 0.44 0.05 23.54
CA PHE A 300 0.69 -1.15 22.73
C PHE A 300 2.04 -1.80 23.04
N THR A 301 3.07 -1.02 23.31
CA THR A 301 4.37 -1.57 23.74
C THR A 301 4.23 -2.35 25.04
N THR A 302 3.52 -1.81 26.03
CA THR A 302 3.30 -2.51 27.31
C THR A 302 2.49 -3.80 27.12
N GLN A 303 1.48 -3.80 26.24
CA GLN A 303 0.69 -4.99 25.91
C GLN A 303 1.53 -6.06 25.22
N GLU A 304 2.34 -5.70 24.22
CA GLU A 304 3.19 -6.66 23.51
C GLU A 304 4.29 -7.24 24.41
N VAL A 305 4.92 -6.42 25.25
CA VAL A 305 5.91 -6.90 26.21
C VAL A 305 5.30 -7.89 27.21
N GLN A 306 4.06 -7.66 27.66
CA GLN A 306 3.34 -8.59 28.53
C GLN A 306 3.06 -9.92 27.81
N LYS A 307 2.54 -9.87 26.57
CA LYS A 307 2.30 -11.08 25.75
C LYS A 307 3.59 -11.88 25.54
N ILE A 308 4.71 -11.21 25.25
CA ILE A 308 6.01 -11.89 25.06
C ILE A 308 6.48 -12.55 26.37
N LYS A 309 6.30 -11.88 27.52
CA LYS A 309 6.67 -12.44 28.83
C LYS A 309 5.85 -13.67 29.20
N GLU A 310 4.56 -13.69 28.87
CA GLU A 310 3.66 -14.81 29.18
C GLU A 310 3.86 -15.99 28.22
N PHE A 311 3.83 -15.76 26.91
CA PHE A 311 3.86 -16.82 25.90
C PHE A 311 5.28 -17.27 25.51
N LYS A 312 6.32 -16.52 25.89
CA LYS A 312 7.75 -16.80 25.58
C LYS A 312 7.93 -17.25 24.13
N SER A 313 8.49 -18.45 23.90
CA SER A 313 8.73 -18.98 22.55
C SER A 313 7.45 -19.34 21.78
N GLY A 314 6.32 -19.52 22.46
CA GLY A 314 5.02 -19.77 21.81
C GLY A 314 4.48 -18.54 21.07
N TYR A 315 4.92 -17.34 21.44
CA TYR A 315 4.50 -16.08 20.82
C TYR A 315 4.86 -16.03 19.32
N PHE A 316 6.07 -16.49 18.96
CA PHE A 316 6.61 -16.39 17.61
C PHE A 316 6.03 -17.41 16.61
N LYS A 317 5.15 -18.32 17.06
CA LYS A 317 4.46 -19.28 16.17
C LYS A 317 3.27 -18.68 15.43
N SER A 318 2.72 -17.56 15.91
CA SER A 318 1.53 -16.92 15.33
C SER A 318 1.92 -15.83 14.32
N SER A 319 1.41 -15.94 13.08
CA SER A 319 1.64 -14.93 12.04
C SER A 319 1.08 -13.54 12.39
N TRP A 320 -0.01 -13.50 13.16
CA TRP A 320 -0.61 -12.24 13.60
C TRP A 320 0.27 -11.48 14.61
N ASN A 321 1.01 -12.21 15.45
CA ASN A 321 1.91 -11.60 16.42
C ASN A 321 3.11 -10.96 15.71
N TRP A 322 3.62 -11.59 14.65
CA TRP A 322 4.65 -10.99 13.79
C TRP A 322 4.17 -9.69 13.13
N LEU A 323 2.92 -9.65 12.67
CA LEU A 323 2.33 -8.43 12.11
C LEU A 323 2.20 -7.33 13.19
N GLU A 324 1.80 -7.68 14.41
CA GLU A 324 1.74 -6.73 15.54
C GLU A 324 3.12 -6.16 15.90
N LEU A 325 4.14 -7.02 15.95
CA LEU A 325 5.52 -6.60 16.20
C LEU A 325 6.06 -5.71 15.08
N LEU A 326 5.82 -6.07 13.81
CA LEU A 326 6.22 -5.28 12.65
C LEU A 326 5.59 -3.89 12.68
N LEU A 327 4.28 -3.80 12.95
CA LEU A 327 3.56 -2.53 13.05
C LEU A 327 4.15 -1.65 14.17
N LEU A 328 4.46 -2.25 15.32
CA LEU A 328 5.06 -1.52 16.45
C LEU A 328 6.44 -0.97 16.08
N VAL A 329 7.30 -1.78 15.46
CA VAL A 329 8.64 -1.35 14.99
C VAL A 329 8.52 -0.21 13.99
N LEU A 330 7.63 -0.32 12.99
CA LEU A 330 7.41 0.73 12.00
C LEU A 330 6.95 2.05 12.64
N CYS A 331 6.06 2.00 13.62
CA CYS A 331 5.63 3.19 14.36
C CYS A 331 6.78 3.85 15.13
N PHE A 332 7.66 3.08 15.79
CA PHE A 332 8.85 3.63 16.46
C PHE A 332 9.80 4.30 15.47
N VAL A 333 10.07 3.64 14.33
CA VAL A 333 10.90 4.20 13.26
C VAL A 333 10.29 5.51 12.74
N ALA A 334 8.98 5.55 12.50
CA ALA A 334 8.28 6.75 12.05
C ALA A 334 8.42 7.91 13.04
N VAL A 335 8.28 7.67 14.35
CA VAL A 335 8.44 8.71 15.38
C VAL A 335 9.88 9.23 15.43
N LEU A 336 10.87 8.34 15.45
CA LEU A 336 12.29 8.72 15.46
C LEU A 336 12.66 9.55 14.23
N PHE A 337 12.13 9.16 13.08
CA PHE A 337 12.42 9.82 11.83
C PHE A 337 11.72 11.19 11.74
N ASN A 338 10.49 11.29 12.23
CA ASN A 338 9.74 12.54 12.32
C ASN A 338 10.46 13.58 13.21
N THR A 339 10.93 13.17 14.39
CA THR A 339 11.65 14.06 15.32
C THR A 339 12.98 14.51 14.73
N TYR A 340 13.74 13.60 14.11
CA TYR A 340 14.97 13.93 13.40
C TYR A 340 14.74 14.97 12.29
N CYS A 341 13.75 14.74 11.42
CA CYS A 341 13.39 15.67 10.35
C CYS A 341 13.01 17.05 10.90
N ASN A 342 12.14 17.13 11.91
CA ASN A 342 11.72 18.41 12.48
C ASN A 342 12.89 19.22 13.06
N ILE A 343 13.86 18.56 13.72
CA ILE A 343 15.07 19.22 14.23
C ILE A 343 15.91 19.79 13.08
N GLN A 344 16.13 19.01 12.01
CA GLN A 344 16.89 19.48 10.84
C GLN A 344 16.20 20.64 10.12
N ILE A 345 14.87 20.59 9.99
CA ILE A 345 14.06 21.68 9.41
C ILE A 345 14.28 22.98 10.18
N PHE A 346 14.18 22.93 11.50
CA PHE A 346 14.31 24.12 12.35
C PHE A 346 15.68 24.79 12.18
N LEU A 347 16.75 24.00 12.11
CA LEU A 347 18.11 24.49 11.91
C LEU A 347 18.29 25.12 10.51
N LEU A 348 17.87 24.44 9.45
CA LEU A 348 18.02 24.91 8.07
C LEU A 348 17.16 26.15 7.78
N LEU A 349 15.93 26.19 8.28
CA LEU A 349 15.05 27.34 8.10
C LEU A 349 15.62 28.59 8.81
N GLY A 350 16.20 28.43 10.00
CA GLY A 350 16.88 29.51 10.70
C GLY A 350 18.06 30.09 9.91
N GLN A 351 18.79 29.27 9.16
CA GLN A 351 19.87 29.73 8.28
C GLN A 351 19.34 30.48 7.05
N LEU A 352 18.28 29.98 6.41
CA LEU A 352 17.71 30.65 5.23
C LEU A 352 17.21 32.05 5.56
N LEU A 353 16.53 32.22 6.69
CA LEU A 353 16.04 33.53 7.14
C LEU A 353 17.17 34.53 7.39
N LYS A 354 18.39 34.05 7.65
CA LYS A 354 19.58 34.89 7.89
C LYS A 354 20.29 35.30 6.59
N SER A 355 20.22 34.49 5.52
CA SER A 355 20.89 34.79 4.25
C SER A 355 20.08 34.36 3.03
N THR A 356 19.32 35.29 2.44
CA THR A 356 18.48 35.06 1.25
C THR A 356 19.26 35.05 -0.07
N GLU A 357 20.57 35.28 -0.04
CA GLU A 357 21.42 35.33 -1.25
C GLU A 357 22.18 34.02 -1.52
N LYS A 358 22.13 33.07 -0.59
CA LYS A 358 22.79 31.77 -0.73
C LYS A 358 21.78 30.68 -1.06
N TYR A 359 22.22 29.70 -1.86
CA TYR A 359 21.47 28.46 -2.05
C TYR A 359 21.31 27.72 -0.72
N SER A 360 20.11 27.23 -0.44
CA SER A 360 19.80 26.40 0.72
C SER A 360 19.41 25.00 0.24
N ASP A 361 20.08 23.97 0.76
CA ASP A 361 19.86 22.58 0.34
C ASP A 361 18.60 21.99 0.99
N PHE A 362 17.42 22.33 0.44
CA PHE A 362 16.16 21.71 0.83
C PHE A 362 15.96 20.32 0.22
N TYR A 363 16.78 19.94 -0.76
CA TYR A 363 16.66 18.62 -1.38
C TYR A 363 16.96 17.51 -0.38
N PHE A 364 18.04 17.66 0.40
CA PHE A 364 18.37 16.73 1.48
C PHE A 364 17.17 16.45 2.40
N LEU A 365 16.49 17.51 2.79
CA LEU A 365 15.36 17.46 3.70
C LEU A 365 14.10 16.86 3.03
N ALA A 366 13.82 17.23 1.78
CA ALA A 366 12.74 16.67 1.00
C ALA A 366 12.92 15.17 0.77
N TYR A 367 14.15 14.74 0.45
CA TYR A 367 14.53 13.34 0.28
C TYR A 367 14.12 12.53 1.52
N TRP A 368 14.57 12.92 2.70
CA TRP A 368 14.20 12.25 3.94
C TRP A 368 12.70 12.30 4.22
N HIS A 369 12.03 13.43 4.01
CA HIS A 369 10.58 13.54 4.19
C HIS A 369 9.79 12.56 3.28
N ILE A 370 10.30 12.20 2.11
CA ILE A 370 9.66 11.18 1.25
C ILE A 370 9.80 9.80 1.85
N TYR A 371 10.98 9.44 2.38
CA TYR A 371 11.15 8.16 3.09
C TYR A 371 10.22 8.06 4.30
N TYR A 372 10.07 9.14 5.05
CA TYR A 372 9.08 9.24 6.12
C TYR A 372 7.66 8.94 5.62
N ASN A 373 7.22 9.61 4.55
CA ASN A 373 5.90 9.40 3.96
C ASN A 373 5.72 7.95 3.49
N ASN A 374 6.74 7.33 2.89
CA ASN A 374 6.71 5.94 2.47
C ASN A 374 6.57 4.99 3.65
N ILE A 375 7.33 5.20 4.73
CA ILE A 375 7.25 4.40 5.97
C ILE A 375 5.84 4.52 6.58
N ILE A 376 5.29 5.73 6.63
CA ILE A 376 3.94 5.96 7.13
C ILE A 376 2.89 5.27 6.27
N ALA A 377 2.98 5.36 4.94
CA ALA A 377 2.05 4.70 4.03
C ALA A 377 2.05 3.18 4.24
N ILE A 378 3.22 2.57 4.38
CA ILE A 378 3.38 1.14 4.70
C ILE A 378 2.78 0.82 6.08
N THR A 379 3.00 1.68 7.07
CA THR A 379 2.46 1.53 8.44
C THR A 379 0.93 1.51 8.43
N ILE A 380 0.29 2.46 7.74
CA ILE A 380 -1.18 2.50 7.59
C ILE A 380 -1.69 1.24 6.89
N PHE A 381 -1.02 0.79 5.82
CA PHE A 381 -1.42 -0.41 5.08
C PHE A 381 -1.47 -1.64 6.00
N PHE A 382 -0.42 -1.88 6.79
CA PHE A 382 -0.43 -2.97 7.77
C PHE A 382 -1.44 -2.74 8.90
N ALA A 383 -1.68 -1.49 9.30
CA ALA A 383 -2.72 -1.18 10.29
C ALA A 383 -4.13 -1.54 9.77
N TRP A 384 -4.42 -1.33 8.48
CA TRP A 384 -5.67 -1.79 7.88
C TRP A 384 -5.75 -3.33 7.83
N ILE A 385 -4.67 -4.01 7.45
CA ILE A 385 -4.64 -5.49 7.45
C ILE A 385 -4.91 -6.06 8.85
N LYS A 386 -4.40 -5.43 9.91
CA LYS A 386 -4.63 -5.88 11.30
C LYS A 386 -6.13 -5.91 11.66
N ILE A 387 -6.99 -5.15 11.00
CA ILE A 387 -8.45 -5.23 11.21
C ILE A 387 -8.97 -6.64 10.92
N PHE A 388 -8.38 -7.37 9.96
CA PHE A 388 -8.81 -8.75 9.65
C PHE A 388 -8.67 -9.70 10.85
N LYS A 389 -7.71 -9.45 11.77
CA LYS A 389 -7.61 -10.20 13.03
C LYS A 389 -8.90 -10.10 13.85
N PHE A 390 -9.49 -8.91 13.92
CA PHE A 390 -10.74 -8.66 14.64
C PHE A 390 -11.99 -9.06 13.83
N ILE A 391 -11.94 -9.07 12.50
CA ILE A 391 -13.07 -9.52 11.66
C ILE A 391 -13.16 -11.06 11.60
N SER A 392 -12.08 -11.78 11.97
CA SER A 392 -12.02 -13.24 11.99
C SER A 392 -13.08 -13.92 12.88
N PHE A 393 -13.80 -13.16 13.73
CA PHE A 393 -14.97 -13.66 14.45
C PHE A 393 -16.16 -14.04 13.55
N ASN A 394 -16.19 -13.58 12.28
CA ASN A 394 -17.20 -14.02 11.32
C ASN A 394 -16.86 -15.39 10.72
N LYS A 395 -17.83 -16.32 10.70
CA LYS A 395 -17.66 -17.68 10.15
C LYS A 395 -17.12 -17.65 8.72
N THR A 396 -17.64 -16.76 7.87
CA THR A 396 -17.21 -16.68 6.45
C THR A 396 -15.79 -16.15 6.30
N MET A 397 -15.38 -15.18 7.12
CA MET A 397 -14.03 -14.62 7.07
C MET A 397 -13.00 -15.55 7.71
N SER A 398 -13.38 -16.27 8.76
CA SER A 398 -12.58 -17.35 9.33
C SER A 398 -12.35 -18.49 8.31
N GLN A 399 -13.38 -18.85 7.52
CA GLN A 399 -13.24 -19.80 6.41
C GLN A 399 -12.22 -19.31 5.37
N LEU A 400 -12.30 -18.05 4.95
CA LEU A 400 -11.34 -17.47 4.00
C LEU A 400 -9.91 -17.43 4.55
N SER A 401 -9.73 -17.05 5.82
CA SER A 401 -8.39 -17.05 6.43
C SER A 401 -7.84 -18.46 6.62
N SER A 402 -8.68 -19.43 6.98
CA SER A 402 -8.30 -20.83 7.14
C SER A 402 -7.93 -21.48 5.80
N THR A 403 -8.70 -21.22 4.76
CA THR A 403 -8.39 -21.69 3.38
C THR A 403 -7.04 -21.16 2.93
N LEU A 404 -6.79 -19.85 3.05
CA LEU A 404 -5.51 -19.25 2.70
C LEU A 404 -4.35 -19.83 3.51
N SER A 405 -4.53 -20.02 4.82
CA SER A 405 -3.50 -20.60 5.68
C SER A 405 -3.22 -22.08 5.39
N ARG A 406 -4.21 -22.83 4.90
CA ARG A 406 -4.08 -24.26 4.56
C ARG A 406 -3.39 -24.42 3.21
N CYS A 407 -3.77 -23.63 2.21
CA CYS A 407 -3.21 -23.70 0.87
C CYS A 407 -1.83 -23.05 0.73
N ILE A 408 -1.37 -22.27 1.71
CA ILE A 408 -0.10 -21.54 1.60
C ILE A 408 1.11 -22.46 1.34
N LYS A 409 1.11 -23.69 1.86
CA LYS A 409 2.20 -24.65 1.60
C LYS A 409 2.22 -25.09 0.14
N ASP A 410 1.06 -25.39 -0.43
CA ASP A 410 0.91 -25.81 -1.82
C ASP A 410 1.16 -24.64 -2.78
N ILE A 411 0.67 -23.45 -2.43
CA ILE A 411 0.95 -22.21 -3.16
C ILE A 411 2.43 -21.89 -3.17
N VAL A 412 3.15 -22.05 -2.05
CA VAL A 412 4.60 -21.82 -2.00
C VAL A 412 5.35 -22.80 -2.89
N GLY A 413 4.96 -24.09 -2.89
CA GLY A 413 5.53 -25.09 -3.80
C GLY A 413 5.30 -24.74 -5.28
N PHE A 414 4.07 -24.36 -5.63
CA PHE A 414 3.73 -23.90 -6.97
C PHE A 414 4.45 -22.59 -7.36
N ALA A 415 4.57 -21.64 -6.44
CA ALA A 415 5.21 -20.36 -6.69
C ALA A 415 6.68 -20.54 -7.10
N ILE A 416 7.39 -21.52 -6.54
CA ILE A 416 8.75 -21.85 -6.95
C ILE A 416 8.78 -22.28 -8.43
N MET A 417 7.89 -23.17 -8.85
CA MET A 417 7.77 -23.58 -10.26
C MET A 417 7.41 -22.40 -11.17
N PHE A 418 6.47 -21.56 -10.73
CA PHE A 418 6.07 -20.35 -11.44
C PHE A 418 7.27 -19.42 -11.67
N PHE A 419 8.02 -19.09 -10.61
CA PHE A 419 9.14 -18.16 -10.72
C PHE A 419 10.30 -18.70 -11.56
N ILE A 420 10.53 -20.01 -11.59
CA ILE A 420 11.53 -20.61 -12.48
C ILE A 420 11.19 -20.32 -13.94
N ILE A 421 9.95 -20.60 -14.36
CA ILE A 421 9.49 -20.34 -15.73
C ILE A 421 9.46 -18.84 -16.00
N PHE A 422 8.97 -18.05 -15.05
CA PHE A 422 8.87 -16.60 -15.15
C PHE A 422 10.23 -15.95 -15.38
N PHE A 423 11.24 -16.27 -14.56
CA PHE A 423 12.60 -15.74 -14.73
C PHE A 423 13.30 -16.27 -15.99
N ALA A 424 13.04 -17.51 -16.40
CA ALA A 424 13.56 -18.03 -17.66
C ALA A 424 13.07 -17.20 -18.85
N TYR A 425 11.77 -16.88 -18.89
CA TYR A 425 11.24 -15.96 -19.90
C TYR A 425 11.76 -14.53 -19.71
N ALA A 426 11.99 -14.06 -18.47
CA ALA A 426 12.48 -12.71 -18.23
C ALA A 426 13.88 -12.53 -18.81
N GLN A 427 14.73 -13.53 -18.61
CA GLN A 427 16.07 -13.59 -19.16
C GLN A 427 16.04 -13.74 -20.69
N LEU A 428 15.16 -14.58 -21.24
CA LEU A 428 14.98 -14.69 -22.69
C LEU A 428 14.55 -13.35 -23.31
N GLY A 429 13.57 -12.68 -22.72
CA GLY A 429 13.09 -11.38 -23.17
C GLY A 429 14.16 -10.29 -23.12
N PHE A 430 14.92 -10.24 -22.03
CA PHE A 430 16.06 -9.32 -21.88
C PHE A 430 17.12 -9.55 -22.97
N LEU A 431 17.50 -10.81 -23.23
CA LEU A 431 18.52 -11.13 -24.22
C LEU A 431 18.08 -10.88 -25.67
N VAL A 432 16.80 -11.13 -25.99
CA VAL A 432 16.29 -10.98 -27.36
C VAL A 432 15.87 -9.54 -27.67
N PHE A 433 15.18 -8.87 -26.73
CA PHE A 433 14.56 -7.57 -26.98
C PHE A 433 15.25 -6.39 -26.29
N GLY A 434 16.16 -6.63 -25.34
CA GLY A 434 16.69 -5.58 -24.46
C GLY A 434 17.47 -4.46 -25.15
N SER A 435 18.02 -4.69 -26.35
CA SER A 435 18.70 -3.65 -27.12
C SER A 435 17.76 -2.76 -27.95
N GLN A 436 16.50 -3.16 -28.14
CA GLN A 436 15.57 -2.50 -29.06
C GLN A 436 14.28 -2.02 -28.40
N VAL A 437 13.83 -2.67 -27.32
CA VAL A 437 12.56 -2.38 -26.65
C VAL A 437 12.83 -1.90 -25.22
N ASP A 438 12.34 -0.70 -24.89
CA ASP A 438 12.57 -0.06 -23.58
C ASP A 438 12.02 -0.88 -22.40
N ASP A 439 10.87 -1.54 -22.58
CA ASP A 439 10.29 -2.43 -21.56
C ASP A 439 11.22 -3.59 -21.16
N PHE A 440 12.12 -4.00 -22.06
CA PHE A 440 13.10 -5.08 -21.83
C PHE A 440 14.54 -4.55 -21.65
N SER A 441 14.73 -3.23 -21.51
CA SER A 441 16.06 -2.58 -21.45
C SER A 441 16.94 -3.07 -20.30
N THR A 442 16.35 -3.46 -19.18
CA THR A 442 17.04 -4.06 -18.04
C THR A 442 16.34 -5.35 -17.62
N PHE A 443 17.06 -6.23 -16.93
CA PHE A 443 16.48 -7.46 -16.41
C PHE A 443 15.30 -7.18 -15.45
N GLN A 444 15.41 -6.14 -14.61
CA GLN A 444 14.34 -5.72 -13.72
C GLN A 444 13.12 -5.19 -14.50
N ASN A 445 13.32 -4.35 -15.51
CA ASN A 445 12.24 -3.88 -16.37
C ASN A 445 11.57 -5.05 -17.11
N SER A 446 12.33 -6.05 -17.53
CA SER A 446 11.81 -7.26 -18.19
C SER A 446 10.86 -8.05 -17.30
N ILE A 447 11.18 -8.19 -16.00
CA ILE A 447 10.29 -8.80 -14.99
C ILE A 447 8.98 -8.00 -14.88
N PHE A 448 9.05 -6.67 -14.82
CA PHE A 448 7.85 -5.83 -14.76
C PHE A 448 7.02 -5.88 -16.04
N ALA A 449 7.68 -5.87 -17.20
CA ALA A 449 7.03 -6.00 -18.50
C ALA A 449 6.21 -7.30 -18.58
N GLN A 450 6.74 -8.41 -18.07
CA GLN A 450 6.01 -9.68 -18.03
C GLN A 450 4.78 -9.63 -17.14
N PHE A 451 4.84 -9.01 -15.96
CA PHE A 451 3.65 -8.81 -15.14
C PHE A 451 2.61 -7.95 -15.87
N ARG A 452 3.03 -6.91 -16.60
CA ARG A 452 2.12 -6.09 -17.43
C ARG A 452 1.48 -6.90 -18.55
N ILE A 453 2.24 -7.79 -19.21
CA ILE A 453 1.71 -8.72 -20.22
C ILE A 453 0.61 -9.62 -19.60
N VAL A 454 0.82 -10.16 -18.40
CA VAL A 454 -0.19 -10.99 -17.70
C VAL A 454 -1.45 -10.19 -17.37
N LEU A 455 -1.32 -8.90 -17.07
CA LEU A 455 -2.45 -7.99 -16.84
C LEU A 455 -3.14 -7.52 -18.13
N GLY A 456 -2.58 -7.80 -19.30
CA GLY A 456 -3.10 -7.40 -20.61
C GLY A 456 -2.58 -6.07 -21.14
N ASP A 457 -1.60 -5.44 -20.48
CA ASP A 457 -0.93 -4.22 -20.94
C ASP A 457 0.41 -4.56 -21.59
N PHE A 458 0.49 -4.54 -22.92
CA PHE A 458 1.69 -4.93 -23.65
C PHE A 458 1.85 -4.22 -24.99
N ASN A 459 3.10 -3.88 -25.34
CA ASN A 459 3.44 -3.32 -26.65
C ASN A 459 3.89 -4.44 -27.61
N PHE A 460 2.92 -5.17 -28.18
CA PHE A 460 3.22 -6.26 -29.12
C PHE A 460 3.94 -5.76 -30.40
N ALA A 461 3.60 -4.56 -30.87
CA ALA A 461 4.22 -3.98 -32.06
C ALA A 461 5.74 -3.79 -31.86
N GLY A 462 6.17 -3.31 -30.69
CA GLY A 462 7.59 -3.18 -30.36
C GLY A 462 8.33 -4.52 -30.34
N ILE A 463 7.70 -5.56 -29.76
CA ILE A 463 8.26 -6.91 -29.69
C ILE A 463 8.41 -7.52 -31.09
N GLN A 464 7.38 -7.39 -31.94
CA GLN A 464 7.40 -7.92 -33.30
C GLN A 464 8.39 -7.17 -34.21
N GLN A 465 8.53 -5.85 -34.05
CA GLN A 465 9.52 -5.07 -34.78
C GLN A 465 10.95 -5.44 -34.39
N ALA A 466 11.19 -5.72 -33.09
CA ALA A 466 12.51 -6.11 -32.61
C ALA A 466 12.97 -7.47 -33.15
N SER A 467 12.06 -8.45 -33.20
CA SER A 467 12.29 -9.70 -33.91
C SER A 467 11.01 -10.23 -34.52
N ARG A 468 10.97 -10.24 -35.86
CA ARG A 468 9.78 -10.63 -36.63
C ARG A 468 9.34 -12.08 -36.39
N ILE A 469 10.27 -12.97 -36.04
CA ILE A 469 10.01 -14.40 -35.82
C ILE A 469 10.00 -14.73 -34.32
N LEU A 470 11.08 -14.40 -33.58
CA LEU A 470 11.14 -14.73 -32.15
C LEU A 470 10.14 -13.93 -31.32
N GLY A 471 9.77 -12.72 -31.72
CA GLY A 471 8.81 -11.87 -31.02
C GLY A 471 7.44 -12.54 -30.84
N PRO A 472 6.74 -12.89 -31.94
CA PRO A 472 5.47 -13.60 -31.86
C PRO A 472 5.57 -14.96 -31.16
N ILE A 473 6.64 -15.73 -31.40
CA ILE A 473 6.85 -17.03 -30.74
C ILE A 473 6.93 -16.84 -29.22
N TYR A 474 7.82 -15.96 -28.76
CA TYR A 474 7.99 -15.62 -27.35
C TYR A 474 6.65 -15.23 -26.70
N PHE A 475 5.91 -14.32 -27.35
CA PHE A 475 4.66 -13.80 -26.82
C PHE A 475 3.57 -14.87 -26.72
N ILE A 476 3.37 -15.67 -27.77
CA ILE A 476 2.36 -16.74 -27.80
C ILE A 476 2.70 -17.82 -26.78
N THR A 477 3.96 -18.27 -26.72
CA THR A 477 4.36 -19.31 -25.76
C THR A 477 4.27 -18.81 -24.32
N PHE A 478 4.66 -17.56 -24.06
CA PHE A 478 4.54 -16.95 -22.73
C PHE A 478 3.08 -16.91 -22.27
N ILE A 479 2.16 -16.42 -23.10
CA ILE A 479 0.73 -16.40 -22.76
C ILE A 479 0.21 -17.83 -22.53
N PHE A 480 0.56 -18.77 -23.41
CA PHE A 480 0.12 -20.16 -23.24
C PHE A 480 0.57 -20.75 -21.89
N PHE A 481 1.86 -20.71 -21.58
CA PHE A 481 2.37 -21.32 -20.36
C PHE A 481 2.02 -20.52 -19.10
N VAL A 482 2.21 -19.21 -19.09
CA VAL A 482 2.06 -18.40 -17.87
C VAL A 482 0.60 -18.07 -17.59
N PHE A 483 -0.17 -17.70 -18.61
CA PHE A 483 -1.58 -17.35 -18.42
C PHE A 483 -2.48 -18.60 -18.42
N PHE A 484 -2.44 -19.43 -19.46
CA PHE A 484 -3.38 -20.56 -19.55
C PHE A 484 -3.03 -21.75 -18.66
N VAL A 485 -1.75 -22.08 -18.49
CA VAL A 485 -1.37 -23.23 -17.65
C VAL A 485 -1.20 -22.80 -16.19
N LEU A 486 -0.27 -21.88 -15.91
CA LEU A 486 0.12 -21.57 -14.53
C LEU A 486 -0.99 -20.83 -13.76
N LEU A 487 -1.66 -19.83 -14.34
CA LEU A 487 -2.73 -19.11 -13.64
C LEU A 487 -3.93 -20.02 -13.32
N ASN A 488 -4.31 -20.91 -14.25
CA ASN A 488 -5.39 -21.86 -14.01
C ASN A 488 -5.02 -22.92 -12.97
N MET A 489 -3.76 -23.35 -12.92
CA MET A 489 -3.26 -24.26 -11.88
C MET A 489 -3.31 -23.59 -10.49
N PHE A 490 -2.93 -22.31 -10.40
CA PHE A 490 -3.06 -21.53 -9.17
C PHE A 490 -4.52 -21.45 -8.68
N LEU A 491 -5.45 -21.18 -9.59
CA LEU A 491 -6.89 -21.15 -9.28
C LEU A 491 -7.40 -22.52 -8.82
N ALA A 492 -6.94 -23.60 -9.43
CA ALA A 492 -7.31 -24.96 -9.05
C ALA A 492 -6.90 -25.28 -7.60
N ILE A 493 -5.64 -24.99 -7.22
CA ILE A 493 -5.14 -25.21 -5.85
C ILE A 493 -6.00 -24.47 -4.81
N ILE A 494 -6.38 -23.23 -5.10
CA ILE A 494 -7.23 -22.43 -4.20
C ILE A 494 -8.65 -23.01 -4.13
N ASN A 495 -9.21 -23.42 -5.26
CA ASN A 495 -10.58 -23.94 -5.31
C ASN A 495 -10.73 -25.29 -4.57
N ASP A 496 -9.73 -26.16 -4.68
CA ASP A 496 -9.72 -27.47 -4.02
C ASP A 496 -9.65 -27.30 -2.50
N THR A 497 -8.70 -26.50 -2.02
CA THR A 497 -8.56 -26.19 -0.58
C THR A 497 -9.75 -25.41 -0.03
N TYR A 498 -10.36 -24.53 -0.82
CA TYR A 498 -11.61 -23.85 -0.46
C TYR A 498 -12.77 -24.84 -0.26
N SER A 499 -12.93 -25.77 -1.20
CA SER A 499 -13.97 -26.80 -1.14
C SER A 499 -13.78 -27.73 0.06
N GLU A 500 -12.54 -28.12 0.36
CA GLU A 500 -12.20 -28.93 1.53
C GLU A 500 -12.54 -28.23 2.85
N VAL A 501 -12.12 -26.97 3.02
CA VAL A 501 -12.45 -26.20 4.23
C VAL A 501 -13.96 -25.95 4.31
N LYS A 502 -14.64 -25.70 3.20
CA LYS A 502 -16.11 -25.56 3.21
C LYS A 502 -16.80 -26.82 3.70
N ALA A 503 -16.33 -28.01 3.28
CA ALA A 503 -16.81 -29.29 3.77
C ALA A 503 -16.55 -29.46 5.28
N ASP A 504 -15.34 -29.17 5.76
CA ASP A 504 -15.00 -29.21 7.20
C ASP A 504 -15.89 -28.31 8.06
N TYR A 505 -16.24 -27.11 7.55
CA TYR A 505 -17.13 -26.18 8.24
C TYR A 505 -18.62 -26.55 8.16
N SER A 506 -19.00 -27.45 7.25
CA SER A 506 -20.35 -28.02 7.15
C SER A 506 -20.54 -29.19 8.13
N ILE A 507 -19.46 -29.93 8.43
CA ILE A 507 -19.42 -31.09 9.34
C ILE A 507 -19.36 -30.66 10.83
N GLY A 508 -19.29 -29.35 11.13
CA GLY A 508 -19.52 -28.81 12.48
C GLY A 508 -18.31 -28.75 13.40
N ARG A 509 -17.07 -28.85 12.89
CA ARG A 509 -15.86 -29.03 13.70
C ARG A 509 -15.30 -27.77 14.41
N ARG A 510 -16.11 -26.76 14.78
CA ARG A 510 -15.76 -25.65 15.74
C ARG A 510 -16.95 -24.70 16.10
N PRO A 511 -16.84 -23.92 17.20
CA PRO A 511 -17.98 -23.50 18.04
C PRO A 511 -18.94 -22.52 17.36
N GLY A 512 -20.21 -22.73 17.66
CA GLY A 512 -21.34 -21.97 17.16
C GLY A 512 -21.20 -20.46 17.34
N PHE A 513 -21.69 -19.78 16.32
CA PHE A 513 -21.79 -18.34 16.21
C PHE A 513 -22.73 -17.77 17.29
N GLU A 514 -22.17 -17.45 18.46
CA GLU A 514 -22.89 -16.79 19.56
C GLU A 514 -22.89 -15.25 19.40
N LEU A 515 -21.90 -14.67 18.69
CA LEU A 515 -21.70 -13.22 18.61
C LEU A 515 -22.83 -12.48 17.88
N GLY A 516 -23.30 -12.96 16.71
CA GLY A 516 -24.41 -12.31 16.00
C GLY A 516 -25.75 -12.40 16.75
N LYS A 517 -26.00 -13.51 17.45
CA LYS A 517 -27.18 -13.68 18.31
C LYS A 517 -27.09 -12.79 19.55
N MET A 518 -25.90 -12.62 20.13
CA MET A 518 -25.68 -11.79 21.33
C MET A 518 -25.55 -10.29 21.04
N ILE A 519 -24.99 -9.85 19.90
CA ILE A 519 -25.03 -8.44 19.45
C ILE A 519 -26.48 -8.05 19.17
N LYS A 520 -27.26 -8.93 18.54
CA LYS A 520 -28.70 -8.72 18.35
C LYS A 520 -29.44 -8.65 19.69
N LYS A 521 -29.05 -9.48 20.68
CA LYS A 521 -29.57 -9.44 22.06
C LYS A 521 -29.12 -8.18 22.82
N SER A 522 -27.89 -7.71 22.64
CA SER A 522 -27.35 -6.50 23.28
C SER A 522 -27.92 -5.23 22.66
N TYR A 523 -28.14 -5.21 21.35
CA TYR A 523 -28.85 -4.15 20.64
C TYR A 523 -30.32 -4.11 21.07
N HIS A 524 -30.99 -5.27 21.20
CA HIS A 524 -32.34 -5.32 21.75
C HIS A 524 -32.40 -4.89 23.22
N ASN A 525 -31.48 -5.33 24.07
CA ASN A 525 -31.41 -4.91 25.47
C ASN A 525 -31.08 -3.41 25.60
N ALA A 526 -30.27 -2.85 24.69
CA ALA A 526 -30.00 -1.41 24.64
C ALA A 526 -31.24 -0.63 24.15
N LEU A 527 -31.97 -1.14 23.14
CA LEU A 527 -33.23 -0.57 22.68
C LEU A 527 -34.34 -0.62 23.75
N GLU A 528 -34.40 -1.71 24.53
CA GLU A 528 -35.31 -1.86 25.67
C GLU A 528 -34.94 -0.92 26.81
N LYS A 529 -33.64 -0.77 27.13
CA LYS A 529 -33.15 0.20 28.12
C LYS A 529 -33.35 1.66 27.70
N LEU A 530 -33.35 1.95 26.41
CA LEU A 530 -33.64 3.26 25.83
C LEU A 530 -35.15 3.49 25.60
N LYS A 531 -36.03 2.59 26.09
CA LYS A 531 -37.51 2.65 26.00
C LYS A 531 -38.09 2.74 24.57
N LEU A 532 -37.33 2.41 23.54
CA LEU A 532 -37.80 2.41 22.14
C LEU A 532 -38.56 1.14 21.75
N LYS A 533 -38.55 0.10 22.61
CA LYS A 533 -39.33 -1.15 22.44
C LYS A 533 -39.72 -1.73 23.81
N LYS A 534 -40.97 -2.22 23.97
CA LYS A 534 -41.42 -2.90 25.20
C LYS A 534 -40.77 -4.28 25.35
N PRO A 535 -40.45 -4.74 26.57
CA PRO A 535 -39.91 -6.07 26.80
C PRO A 535 -41.00 -7.13 26.59
N GLU A 536 -40.74 -8.09 25.71
CA GLU A 536 -41.51 -9.34 25.57
C GLU A 536 -40.65 -10.49 26.10
N THR A 537 -41.16 -11.20 27.11
CA THR A 537 -40.54 -12.38 27.72
C THR A 537 -40.46 -13.55 26.72
N ASP A 538 -39.43 -14.39 26.81
CA ASP A 538 -39.23 -15.52 25.86
C ASP A 538 -40.40 -16.55 25.90
N GLU A 539 -41.12 -16.62 27.01
CA GLU A 539 -42.38 -17.40 27.12
C GLU A 539 -43.53 -16.79 26.31
N ASP A 540 -43.64 -15.45 26.29
CA ASP A 540 -44.67 -14.74 25.53
C ASP A 540 -44.45 -14.86 24.02
N LYS A 541 -43.18 -14.88 23.58
CA LYS A 541 -42.85 -15.15 22.16
C LYS A 541 -43.18 -16.57 21.73
N LYS A 542 -42.93 -17.57 22.59
CA LYS A 542 -43.27 -18.97 22.29
C LYS A 542 -44.79 -19.17 22.24
N SER A 543 -45.54 -18.59 23.19
CA SER A 543 -47.00 -18.73 23.23
C SER A 543 -47.68 -18.00 22.08
N ARG A 544 -47.22 -16.78 21.73
CA ARG A 544 -47.73 -16.00 20.60
C ARG A 544 -47.45 -16.67 19.26
N LYS A 545 -46.24 -17.19 19.05
CA LYS A 545 -45.86 -17.89 17.81
C LYS A 545 -46.59 -19.23 17.65
N SER A 546 -46.90 -19.92 18.76
CA SER A 546 -47.72 -21.14 18.73
C SER A 546 -49.19 -20.83 18.44
N ARG A 547 -49.72 -19.72 18.97
CA ARG A 547 -51.07 -19.22 18.66
C ARG A 547 -51.20 -18.79 17.21
N ASP A 548 -50.22 -18.05 16.68
CA ASP A 548 -50.19 -17.62 15.28
C ASP A 548 -50.13 -18.83 14.32
N LEU A 549 -49.35 -19.87 14.63
CA LEU A 549 -49.28 -21.11 13.84
C LEU A 549 -50.59 -21.92 13.90
N ALA A 550 -51.24 -21.97 15.07
CA ALA A 550 -52.53 -22.67 15.23
C ALA A 550 -53.67 -21.92 14.52
N GLU A 551 -53.67 -20.58 14.53
CA GLU A 551 -54.62 -19.77 13.76
C GLU A 551 -54.38 -19.85 12.26
N GLN A 552 -53.12 -19.95 11.82
CA GLN A 552 -52.77 -20.14 10.42
C GLN A 552 -53.19 -21.53 9.91
N ALA A 553 -52.99 -22.59 10.71
CA ALA A 553 -53.47 -23.94 10.38
C ALA A 553 -55.00 -24.02 10.31
N ARG A 554 -55.73 -23.28 11.14
CA ARG A 554 -57.21 -23.15 11.06
C ARG A 554 -57.66 -22.44 9.78
N ARG A 555 -56.93 -21.43 9.32
CA ARG A 555 -57.22 -20.74 8.04
C ARG A 555 -56.96 -21.61 6.81
N GLU A 556 -56.06 -22.58 6.93
CA GLU A 556 -55.71 -23.53 5.86
C GLU A 556 -56.59 -24.81 5.86
N GLY A 557 -57.59 -24.89 6.74
CA GLY A 557 -58.64 -25.94 6.72
C GLY A 557 -58.27 -27.25 7.41
N PHE A 558 -57.27 -27.25 8.30
CA PHE A 558 -56.86 -28.44 9.06
C PHE A 558 -57.82 -28.73 10.23
N ASP A 559 -58.11 -30.02 10.45
CA ASP A 559 -59.11 -30.48 11.43
C ASP A 559 -58.52 -30.47 12.86
N GLU A 560 -59.35 -30.23 13.89
CA GLU A 560 -58.85 -29.94 15.25
C GLU A 560 -58.12 -31.15 15.90
N LYS A 561 -58.40 -32.36 15.41
CA LYS A 561 -57.67 -33.60 15.77
C LYS A 561 -56.27 -33.69 15.16
N GLU A 562 -56.05 -33.13 13.96
CA GLU A 562 -54.73 -33.11 13.29
C GLU A 562 -53.78 -32.10 13.94
N ILE A 563 -54.33 -30.98 14.44
CA ILE A 563 -53.54 -29.97 15.18
C ILE A 563 -53.06 -30.56 16.51
N GLN A 564 -53.93 -31.30 17.22
CA GLN A 564 -53.56 -31.97 18.48
C GLN A 564 -52.54 -33.09 18.29
N SER A 565 -52.65 -33.87 17.21
CA SER A 565 -51.67 -34.94 16.91
C SER A 565 -50.30 -34.36 16.57
N ALA A 566 -50.24 -33.27 15.80
CA ALA A 566 -48.99 -32.56 15.48
C ALA A 566 -48.33 -31.95 16.73
N GLU A 567 -49.11 -31.38 17.66
CA GLU A 567 -48.60 -30.87 18.93
C GLU A 567 -48.07 -31.99 19.84
N GLN A 568 -48.77 -33.13 19.92
CA GLN A 568 -48.29 -34.29 20.66
C GLN A 568 -46.99 -34.85 20.06
N MET A 569 -46.91 -34.90 18.73
CA MET A 569 -45.74 -35.39 18.00
C MET A 569 -44.54 -34.45 18.17
N LYS A 570 -44.78 -33.13 18.21
CA LYS A 570 -43.75 -32.13 18.54
C LYS A 570 -43.23 -32.29 19.98
N LYS A 571 -44.12 -32.48 20.95
CA LYS A 571 -43.75 -32.79 22.35
C LYS A 571 -43.01 -34.13 22.49
N TRP A 572 -43.33 -35.10 21.64
CA TRP A 572 -42.66 -36.40 21.62
C TRP A 572 -41.26 -36.31 20.98
N LYS A 573 -41.13 -35.57 19.87
CA LYS A 573 -39.85 -35.25 19.22
C LYS A 573 -38.91 -34.46 20.15
N GLU A 574 -39.41 -33.42 20.83
CA GLU A 574 -38.62 -32.68 21.81
C GLU A 574 -38.16 -33.57 22.97
N ARG A 575 -38.97 -34.54 23.40
CA ARG A 575 -38.58 -35.54 24.40
C ARG A 575 -37.47 -36.46 23.91
N LEU A 576 -37.52 -36.90 22.65
CA LEU A 576 -36.49 -37.74 22.04
C LEU A 576 -35.19 -36.99 21.78
N GLU A 577 -35.27 -35.76 21.25
CA GLU A 577 -34.10 -34.89 21.09
C GLU A 577 -33.43 -34.65 22.45
N LYS A 578 -34.22 -34.40 23.50
CA LYS A 578 -33.67 -34.25 24.85
C LYS A 578 -33.08 -35.55 25.41
N LYS A 579 -33.59 -36.71 25.02
CA LYS A 579 -33.09 -38.02 25.45
C LYS A 579 -31.80 -38.44 24.75
N TYR A 580 -31.62 -38.10 23.48
CA TYR A 580 -30.46 -38.49 22.67
C TYR A 580 -29.37 -37.40 22.55
N TYR A 581 -29.71 -36.11 22.65
CA TYR A 581 -28.70 -35.02 22.63
C TYR A 581 -28.18 -34.61 24.01
N SER A 582 -28.74 -35.11 25.12
CA SER A 582 -28.24 -34.79 26.48
C SER A 582 -27.08 -35.67 26.96
N THR A 583 -26.81 -36.78 26.28
CA THR A 583 -25.60 -37.59 26.45
C THR A 583 -24.53 -37.15 25.45
N GLU A 584 -23.75 -36.14 25.82
CA GLU A 584 -22.48 -35.85 25.14
C GLU A 584 -21.49 -37.00 25.39
N ILE A 585 -21.05 -37.63 24.30
CA ILE A 585 -19.68 -38.10 24.02
C ILE A 585 -18.89 -38.47 25.28
N GLN A 586 -18.99 -39.74 25.64
CA GLN A 586 -17.94 -40.46 26.35
C GLN A 586 -17.33 -41.42 25.32
N ASP A 587 -16.02 -41.30 25.09
CA ASP A 587 -15.25 -42.08 24.11
C ASP A 587 -15.24 -43.58 24.45
N ASP A 588 -16.33 -44.30 24.16
CA ASP A 588 -16.33 -45.76 24.09
C ASP A 588 -17.26 -46.24 22.97
N TYR A 589 -16.69 -47.00 22.03
CA TYR A 589 -17.42 -47.70 20.98
C TYR A 589 -18.27 -48.81 21.63
N GLN A 590 -19.53 -48.53 21.97
CA GLN A 590 -20.51 -49.57 22.29
C GLN A 590 -21.33 -49.94 21.05
N PRO A 591 -21.44 -51.23 20.70
CA PRO A 591 -22.27 -51.66 19.58
C PRO A 591 -23.74 -51.38 19.89
N VAL A 592 -24.44 -50.77 18.92
CA VAL A 592 -25.89 -50.53 18.97
C VAL A 592 -26.60 -51.84 19.29
N THR A 593 -27.45 -51.85 20.33
CA THR A 593 -28.16 -53.08 20.71
C THR A 593 -29.23 -53.42 19.67
N GLN A 594 -29.49 -54.71 19.48
CA GLN A 594 -30.39 -55.22 18.42
C GLN A 594 -31.84 -54.70 18.55
N GLN A 595 -32.26 -54.29 19.75
CA GLN A 595 -33.54 -53.63 19.99
C GLN A 595 -33.55 -52.16 19.52
N GLU A 596 -32.47 -51.41 19.78
CA GLU A 596 -32.36 -50.01 19.33
C GLU A 596 -32.30 -49.90 17.81
N PHE A 597 -31.62 -50.84 17.13
CA PHE A 597 -31.63 -50.89 15.67
C PHE A 597 -33.02 -51.20 15.11
N ARG A 598 -33.79 -52.07 15.78
CA ARG A 598 -35.15 -52.43 15.37
C ARG A 598 -36.12 -51.26 15.51
N ASP A 599 -35.99 -50.49 16.59
CA ASP A 599 -36.80 -49.30 16.82
C ASP A 599 -36.44 -48.16 15.86
N LEU A 600 -35.15 -47.97 15.55
CA LEU A 600 -34.71 -47.02 14.52
C LEU A 600 -35.16 -47.43 13.11
N PHE A 601 -35.15 -48.73 12.80
CA PHE A 601 -35.61 -49.25 11.52
C PHE A 601 -37.13 -49.08 11.37
N LEU A 602 -37.91 -49.39 12.41
CA LEU A 602 -39.36 -49.13 12.44
C LEU A 602 -39.67 -47.64 12.30
N TYR A 603 -38.88 -46.78 12.95
CA TYR A 603 -39.02 -45.32 12.83
C TYR A 603 -38.73 -44.83 11.40
N ALA A 604 -37.68 -45.36 10.76
CA ALA A 604 -37.33 -45.01 9.38
C ALA A 604 -38.42 -45.45 8.39
N VAL A 605 -38.98 -46.64 8.57
CA VAL A 605 -40.08 -47.18 7.74
C VAL A 605 -41.37 -46.37 7.91
N GLU A 606 -41.69 -45.93 9.13
CA GLU A 606 -42.87 -45.09 9.38
C GLU A 606 -42.71 -43.69 8.75
N LEU A 607 -41.50 -43.12 8.81
CA LEU A 607 -41.16 -41.85 8.17
C LEU A 607 -41.24 -41.94 6.64
N GLU A 608 -40.83 -43.06 6.05
CA GLU A 608 -40.91 -43.30 4.61
C GLU A 608 -42.36 -43.39 4.13
N LYS A 609 -43.24 -44.06 4.90
CA LYS A 609 -44.68 -44.09 4.62
C LYS A 609 -45.32 -42.71 4.66
N GLU A 610 -44.96 -41.90 5.65
CA GLU A 610 -45.49 -40.53 5.79
C GLU A 610 -44.93 -39.59 4.71
N LEU A 611 -43.65 -39.71 4.34
CA LEU A 611 -43.08 -38.97 3.20
C LEU A 611 -43.82 -39.34 1.91
N HIS A 612 -44.17 -40.61 1.74
CA HIS A 612 -44.93 -41.07 0.58
C HIS A 612 -46.38 -40.56 0.59
N TYR A 613 -47.02 -40.52 1.76
CA TYR A 613 -48.36 -39.93 1.92
C TYR A 613 -48.37 -38.43 1.61
N VAL A 614 -47.38 -37.68 2.12
CA VAL A 614 -47.22 -36.24 1.83
C VAL A 614 -46.93 -36.01 0.35
N SER A 615 -46.08 -36.81 -0.27
CA SER A 615 -45.79 -36.76 -1.71
C SER A 615 -47.05 -36.99 -2.57
N LEU A 616 -47.88 -37.97 -2.20
CA LEU A 616 -49.16 -38.24 -2.87
C LEU A 616 -50.16 -37.09 -2.71
N LYS A 617 -50.21 -36.47 -1.52
CA LYS A 617 -51.06 -35.30 -1.25
C LYS A 617 -50.59 -34.08 -2.06
N LEU A 618 -49.28 -33.86 -2.12
CA LEU A 618 -48.67 -32.77 -2.90
C LEU A 618 -48.92 -32.95 -4.41
N ASN A 619 -48.84 -34.18 -4.93
CA ASN A 619 -49.19 -34.50 -6.31
C ASN A 619 -50.69 -34.31 -6.60
N ARG A 620 -51.58 -34.59 -5.64
CA ARG A 620 -53.01 -34.27 -5.75
C ARG A 620 -53.28 -32.77 -5.80
N VAL A 621 -52.57 -31.99 -4.99
CA VAL A 621 -52.66 -30.53 -4.99
C VAL A 621 -52.12 -29.96 -6.30
N MET A 622 -50.96 -30.42 -6.77
CA MET A 622 -50.41 -30.01 -8.07
C MET A 622 -51.34 -30.37 -9.24
N ARG A 623 -52.00 -31.54 -9.22
CA ARG A 623 -53.00 -31.90 -10.25
C ARG A 623 -54.24 -31.01 -10.22
N LYS A 624 -54.68 -30.56 -9.04
CA LYS A 624 -55.79 -29.59 -8.91
C LYS A 624 -55.39 -28.20 -9.38
N VAL A 625 -54.15 -27.78 -9.12
CA VAL A 625 -53.60 -26.50 -9.58
C VAL A 625 -53.39 -26.50 -11.11
N SER A 626 -52.93 -27.62 -11.69
CA SER A 626 -52.81 -27.73 -13.16
C SER A 626 -54.16 -27.80 -13.87
N ALA A 627 -55.21 -28.30 -13.22
CA ALA A 627 -56.58 -28.32 -13.75
C ALA A 627 -57.28 -26.94 -13.68
N LEU A 628 -56.71 -25.98 -12.95
CA LEU A 628 -57.18 -24.59 -12.88
C LEU A 628 -56.49 -23.68 -13.93
N GLN A 629 -55.56 -24.21 -14.73
CA GLN A 629 -54.82 -23.49 -15.76
C GLN A 629 -55.24 -23.83 -17.20
N TYR A 630 -56.37 -24.51 -17.41
CA TYR A 630 -57.02 -24.70 -18.71
C TYR A 630 -58.47 -24.23 -18.67
#